data_AF-B8GD30-F1
#
_entry.id   AF-B8GD30-F1
#
_cell.length_a   1.000
_cell.length_b   1.000
_cell.length_c   1.000
_cell.angle_alpha   90.00
_cell.angle_beta   90.00
_cell.angle_gamma   90.00
#
_symmetry.space_group_name_H-M   'P 1'
#
loop_
_entity.id
_entity.type
_entity.pdbx_description
1 polymer ?
#
loop_
_entity_poly.entity_id
_entity_poly.type
_entity_poly.pdbx_seq_one_letter_code
_entity_poly.pdbx_strand_id
1 'polypeptide(L)'
;MPALRFDWRWIALLIIIVVLANTRSLPWPLTALALAIPAGWLLYQAAQTLGIDLPGTRPSTRVTYWRGRRIETSGPSRRQVVNRANLAPGLLYGVFGLALALAALAVVARNLGV
;
A
#
# COMPACT_ATOMS: atom_id res chain seq x y z
N MET A 1 33.64 -11.08 -0.93
CA MET A 1 33.14 -10.22 0.17
C MET A 1 31.62 -10.23 0.13
N PRO A 2 30.91 -10.47 1.25
CA PRO A 2 29.45 -10.46 1.23
C PRO A 2 28.96 -9.02 1.00
N ALA A 3 28.14 -8.82 -0.04
CA ALA A 3 27.52 -7.53 -0.32
C ALA A 3 26.58 -7.18 0.84
N LEU A 4 26.79 -6.02 1.46
CA LEU A 4 25.90 -5.48 2.48
C LEU A 4 24.53 -5.26 1.82
N ARG A 5 23.59 -6.18 2.03
CA ARG A 5 22.22 -6.04 1.52
C ARG A 5 21.53 -5.01 2.40
N PHE A 6 21.64 -3.75 2.00
CA PHE A 6 20.99 -2.65 2.68
C PHE A 6 19.47 -2.77 2.49
N ASP A 7 18.78 -3.19 3.55
CA ASP A 7 17.33 -3.34 3.53
C ASP A 7 16.67 -1.96 3.78
N TRP A 8 15.99 -1.44 2.75
CA TRP A 8 15.29 -0.15 2.77
C TRP A 8 14.26 -0.04 3.91
N ARG A 9 13.81 -1.19 4.45
CA ARG A 9 12.94 -1.26 5.62
C ARG A 9 13.52 -0.54 6.84
N TRP A 10 14.84 -0.52 7.00
CA TRP A 10 15.50 0.21 8.09
C TRP A 10 15.40 1.72 7.93
N ILE A 11 15.48 2.24 6.69
CA ILE A 11 15.22 3.66 6.42
C ILE A 11 13.77 4.00 6.75
N ALA A 12 12.82 3.16 6.31
CA ALA A 12 11.40 3.37 6.59
C ALA A 12 11.11 3.38 8.11
N LEU A 13 11.69 2.44 8.86
CA LEU A 13 11.58 2.39 10.33
C LEU A 13 12.14 3.68 10.97
N LEU A 14 13.31 4.12 10.53
CA LEU A 14 13.95 5.33 11.07
C LEU A 14 13.12 6.58 10.80
N ILE A 15 12.56 6.71 9.60
CA ILE A 15 11.64 7.81 9.25
C ILE A 15 10.43 7.78 10.19
N ILE A 16 9.81 6.62 10.41
CA ILE A 16 8.66 6.47 11.30
C ILE A 16 9.00 6.90 12.74
N ILE A 17 10.17 6.47 13.26
CA ILE A 17 10.62 6.82 14.61
C ILE A 17 10.87 8.32 14.73
N VAL A 18 11.53 8.94 13.75
CA VAL A 18 11.79 10.39 13.74
C VAL A 18 10.49 11.18 13.73
N VAL A 19 9.51 10.76 12.92
CA VAL A 19 8.19 11.39 12.89
C VAL A 19 7.49 11.26 14.23
N LEU A 20 7.43 10.06 14.80
CA LEU A 20 6.80 9.80 16.11
C LEU A 20 7.43 10.65 17.22
N ALA A 21 8.77 10.67 17.28
CA ALA A 21 9.53 11.40 18.29
C ALA A 21 9.35 12.93 18.19
N ASN A 22 9.09 13.46 16.99
CA ASN A 22 8.99 14.89 16.73
C ASN A 22 7.57 15.34 16.37
N THR A 23 6.55 14.55 16.66
CA THR A 23 5.14 14.84 16.29
C THR A 23 4.63 16.21 16.73
N ARG A 24 5.18 16.78 17.83
CA ARG A 24 4.84 18.12 18.32
C ARG A 24 5.56 19.27 17.60
N SER A 25 6.69 18.96 16.96
CA SER A 25 7.59 19.95 16.34
C SER A 25 7.55 19.92 14.82
N LEU A 26 7.04 18.84 14.24
CA LEU A 26 6.90 18.67 12.81
C LEU A 26 5.68 19.46 12.27
N PRO A 27 5.84 20.15 11.13
CA PRO A 27 4.72 20.70 10.38
C PRO A 27 3.63 19.64 10.17
N TRP A 28 2.37 20.01 10.40
CA TRP A 28 1.24 19.10 10.24
C TRP A 28 1.13 18.43 8.86
N PRO A 29 1.59 19.03 7.72
CA PRO A 29 1.57 18.34 6.44
C PRO A 29 2.49 17.12 6.44
N LEU A 30 3.64 17.20 7.11
CA LEU A 30 4.60 16.10 7.19
C LEU A 30 4.08 14.96 8.07
N THR A 31 3.44 15.28 9.20
CA THR A 31 2.81 14.25 10.05
C THR A 31 1.62 13.59 9.33
N ALA A 32 0.81 14.37 8.61
CA ALA A 32 -0.28 13.84 7.80
C ALA A 32 0.24 12.90 6.68
N LEU A 33 1.29 13.30 5.95
CA LEU A 33 1.91 12.46 4.92
C LEU A 33 2.54 11.19 5.50
N ALA A 34 3.24 11.31 6.63
CA ALA A 34 3.86 10.17 7.30
C ALA A 34 2.84 9.12 7.78
N LEU A 35 1.58 9.53 8.05
CA LEU A 35 0.48 8.62 8.34
C LEU A 35 -0.21 8.13 7.06
N ALA A 36 -0.42 9.00 6.08
CA ALA A 36 -1.15 8.70 4.84
C ALA A 36 -0.39 7.71 3.94
N ILE A 37 0.94 7.81 3.85
CA ILE A 37 1.76 6.91 3.02
C ILE A 37 1.65 5.45 3.48
N PRO A 38 1.93 5.09 4.75
CA PRO A 38 1.77 3.72 5.21
C PRO A 38 0.29 3.29 5.22
N ALA A 39 -0.65 4.21 5.49
CA ALA A 39 -2.08 3.91 5.38
C ALA A 39 -2.46 3.45 3.97
N GLY A 40 -2.06 4.20 2.94
CA GLY A 40 -2.33 3.87 1.54
C GLY A 40 -1.70 2.54 1.13
N TRP A 41 -0.46 2.28 1.58
CA TRP A 41 0.20 1.01 1.30
C TRP A 41 -0.50 -0.19 1.97
N LEU A 42 -0.90 -0.05 3.25
CA LEU A 42 -1.63 -1.10 3.97
C LEU A 42 -3.00 -1.37 3.35
N LEU A 43 -3.74 -0.33 2.98
CA LEU A 43 -5.04 -0.47 2.30
C LEU A 43 -4.88 -1.12 0.92
N TYR A 44 -3.81 -0.80 0.18
CA TYR A 44 -3.48 -1.46 -1.07
C TYR A 44 -3.20 -2.95 -0.88
N GLN A 45 -2.43 -3.32 0.14
CA GLN A 45 -2.16 -4.72 0.48
C GLN A 45 -3.43 -5.45 0.94
N ALA A 46 -4.28 -4.81 1.76
CA ALA A 46 -5.57 -5.34 2.17
C ALA A 46 -6.44 -5.64 0.95
N ALA A 47 -6.52 -4.72 0.00
CA ALA A 47 -7.31 -4.90 -1.19
C ALA A 47 -6.78 -6.02 -2.11
N GLN A 48 -5.46 -6.09 -2.32
CA GLN A 48 -4.86 -7.21 -3.06
C GLN A 48 -5.12 -8.56 -2.38
N THR A 49 -4.91 -8.65 -1.08
CA THR A 49 -5.09 -9.91 -0.32
C THR A 49 -6.54 -10.37 -0.28
N LEU A 50 -7.48 -9.41 -0.27
CA LEU A 50 -8.93 -9.66 -0.33
C LEU A 50 -9.47 -9.81 -1.76
N GLY A 51 -8.61 -9.70 -2.79
CA GLY A 51 -9.01 -9.84 -4.19
C GLY A 51 -9.93 -8.72 -4.69
N ILE A 52 -9.87 -7.54 -4.08
CA ILE A 52 -10.62 -6.35 -4.51
C ILE A 52 -9.87 -5.73 -5.68
N ASP A 53 -10.49 -5.70 -6.87
CA ASP A 53 -9.94 -5.02 -8.04
C ASP A 53 -9.96 -3.50 -7.81
N LEU A 54 -8.77 -2.90 -7.70
CA LEU A 54 -8.65 -1.44 -7.65
C LEU A 54 -8.76 -0.82 -9.05
N PRO A 55 -9.44 0.32 -9.20
CA PRO A 55 -9.44 1.06 -10.46
C PRO A 55 -8.01 1.46 -10.84
N GLY A 56 -7.56 1.06 -12.03
CA GLY A 56 -6.21 1.34 -12.55
C GLY A 56 -5.21 0.18 -12.48
N THR A 57 -5.59 -1.00 -11.98
CA THR A 57 -4.79 -2.22 -12.16
C THR A 57 -4.68 -2.54 -13.65
N ARG A 58 -3.44 -2.46 -14.18
CA ARG A 58 -3.21 -2.72 -15.61
C ARG A 58 -3.61 -4.15 -15.93
N PRO A 59 -4.43 -4.38 -16.98
CA PRO A 59 -4.71 -5.73 -17.44
C PRO A 59 -3.39 -6.41 -17.79
N SER A 60 -3.20 -7.64 -17.31
CA SER A 60 -2.01 -8.42 -17.63
C SER A 60 -2.04 -8.77 -19.11
N THR A 61 -1.18 -8.17 -19.92
CA THR A 61 -1.09 -8.51 -21.35
C THR A 61 -0.36 -9.85 -21.49
N ARG A 62 -1.07 -10.89 -21.94
CA ARG A 62 -0.44 -12.16 -22.30
C ARG A 62 -0.01 -12.08 -23.76
N VAL A 63 1.30 -12.08 -23.98
CA VAL A 63 1.86 -12.23 -25.32
C VAL A 63 1.98 -13.72 -25.63
N THR A 64 1.27 -14.18 -26.65
CA THR A 64 1.38 -15.55 -27.16
C THR A 64 1.92 -15.51 -28.58
N TYR A 65 2.95 -16.31 -28.87
CA TYR A 65 3.46 -16.47 -30.23
C TYR A 65 2.82 -17.71 -30.84
N TRP A 66 2.13 -17.54 -31.97
CA TRP A 66 1.52 -18.66 -32.67
C TRP A 66 1.69 -18.49 -34.18
N ARG A 67 2.23 -19.53 -34.84
CA ARG A 67 2.54 -19.53 -36.29
C ARG A 67 3.30 -18.27 -36.75
N GLY A 68 4.28 -17.82 -35.98
CA GLY A 68 5.09 -16.64 -36.31
C GLY A 68 4.37 -15.30 -36.16
N ARG A 69 3.13 -15.25 -35.65
CA ARG A 69 2.43 -14.01 -35.31
C ARG A 69 2.44 -13.77 -33.80
N ARG A 70 2.62 -12.51 -33.42
CA ARG A 70 2.44 -12.02 -32.05
C ARG A 70 0.96 -11.76 -31.81
N ILE A 71 0.35 -12.50 -30.90
CA ILE A 71 -1.03 -12.28 -30.46
C ILE A 71 -0.94 -11.67 -29.06
N GLU A 72 -1.35 -10.41 -28.95
CA GLU A 72 -1.50 -9.73 -27.68
C GLU A 72 -2.94 -9.93 -27.21
N THR A 73 -3.12 -10.82 -26.25
CA THR A 73 -4.42 -11.02 -25.62
C THR A 73 -4.41 -10.27 -24.30
N SER A 74 -5.42 -9.43 -24.08
CA SER A 74 -5.74 -8.95 -22.73
C SER A 74 -5.98 -10.19 -21.87
N GLY A 75 -5.02 -10.50 -21.02
CA GLY A 75 -5.11 -11.65 -20.13
C GLY A 75 -6.28 -11.47 -19.17
N PRO A 76 -6.91 -12.56 -18.73
CA PRO A 76 -8.00 -12.47 -17.75
C PRO A 76 -7.51 -11.68 -16.53
N SER A 77 -8.37 -10.80 -15.99
CA SER A 77 -8.12 -10.18 -14.69
C SER A 77 -7.73 -11.30 -13.74
N ARG A 78 -6.57 -11.16 -13.09
CA ARG A 78 -6.08 -12.15 -12.13
C ARG A 78 -6.97 -12.03 -10.90
N ARG A 79 -8.20 -12.56 -10.98
CA ARG A 79 -9.09 -12.70 -9.83
C ARG A 79 -8.35 -13.57 -8.84
N GLN A 80 -7.79 -12.93 -7.82
CA GLN A 80 -7.20 -13.61 -6.69
C GLN A 80 -8.36 -14.34 -6.01
N VAL A 81 -8.42 -15.66 -6.18
CA VAL A 81 -9.40 -16.49 -5.49
C VAL A 81 -9.21 -16.22 -4.01
N VAL A 82 -10.24 -15.64 -3.38
CA VAL A 82 -10.22 -15.28 -1.96
C VAL A 82 -10.10 -16.56 -1.16
N ASN A 83 -8.86 -16.89 -0.79
CA ASN A 83 -8.59 -18.00 0.10
C ASN A 83 -8.97 -17.56 1.52
N ARG A 84 -9.71 -18.40 2.26
CA ARG A 84 -10.08 -18.10 3.66
C ARG A 84 -8.84 -17.84 4.54
N ALA A 85 -7.71 -18.45 4.20
CA ALA A 85 -6.43 -18.19 4.85
C ALA A 85 -5.93 -16.74 4.70
N ASN A 86 -6.34 -16.03 3.66
CA ASN A 86 -5.93 -14.65 3.38
C ASN A 86 -6.87 -13.60 4.02
N LEU A 87 -8.01 -14.01 4.58
CA LEU A 87 -8.96 -13.11 5.24
C LEU A 87 -8.35 -12.45 6.47
N ALA A 88 -7.70 -13.23 7.34
CA ALA A 88 -7.08 -12.72 8.56
C ALA A 88 -5.99 -11.66 8.28
N PRO A 89 -4.97 -11.93 7.44
CA PRO A 89 -3.98 -10.91 7.12
C PRO A 89 -4.57 -9.73 6.36
N GLY A 90 -5.52 -9.95 5.43
CA GLY A 90 -6.20 -8.86 4.71
C GLY A 90 -6.99 -7.93 5.63
N LEU A 91 -7.68 -8.48 6.64
CA LEU A 91 -8.37 -7.70 7.67
C LEU A 91 -7.38 -6.92 8.55
N LEU A 92 -6.26 -7.51 8.95
CA LEU A 92 -5.24 -6.80 9.72
C LEU A 92 -4.69 -5.61 8.94
N TYR A 93 -4.29 -5.81 7.68
CA TYR A 93 -3.85 -4.71 6.83
C TYR A 93 -4.94 -3.65 6.64
N GLY A 94 -6.19 -4.09 6.46
CA GLY A 94 -7.34 -3.21 6.33
C GLY A 94 -7.55 -2.34 7.56
N VAL A 95 -7.66 -2.95 8.75
CA VAL A 95 -7.92 -2.24 10.01
C VAL A 95 -6.80 -1.27 10.36
N PHE A 96 -5.54 -1.71 10.28
CA PHE A 96 -4.40 -0.82 10.55
C PHE A 96 -4.27 0.30 9.52
N GLY A 97 -4.50 -0.01 8.24
CA GLY A 97 -4.51 1.00 7.18
C GLY A 97 -5.62 2.04 7.37
N LEU A 98 -6.82 1.61 7.74
CA LEU A 98 -7.98 2.47 7.95
C LEU A 98 -7.79 3.35 9.20
N ALA A 99 -7.25 2.79 10.29
CA ALA A 99 -6.92 3.56 11.49
C ALA A 99 -5.90 4.67 11.19
N LEU A 100 -4.85 4.37 10.41
CA LEU A 100 -3.86 5.37 10.01
C LEU A 100 -4.43 6.41 9.04
N ALA A 101 -5.29 6.01 8.11
CA ALA A 101 -5.98 6.93 7.21
C ALA A 101 -6.88 7.91 7.97
N LEU A 102 -7.64 7.41 8.95
CA LEU A 102 -8.47 8.24 9.82
C LEU A 102 -7.62 9.16 10.69
N ALA A 103 -6.49 8.68 11.22
CA ALA A 103 -5.56 9.53 11.96
C ALA A 103 -4.98 10.66 11.09
N ALA A 104 -4.60 10.36 9.84
CA ALA A 104 -4.14 11.37 8.88
C ALA A 104 -5.24 12.40 8.59
N LEU A 105 -6.47 11.94 8.33
CA LEU A 105 -7.63 12.81 8.12
C LEU A 105 -7.93 13.68 9.34
N ALA A 106 -7.83 13.13 10.55
CA ALA A 106 -8.04 13.87 11.79
C ALA A 106 -6.99 14.96 12.00
N VAL A 107 -5.72 14.68 11.66
CA VAL A 107 -4.65 15.69 11.67
C VAL A 107 -4.98 16.82 10.70
N VAL A 108 -5.42 16.49 9.47
CA VAL A 108 -5.76 17.49 8.47
C VAL A 108 -6.99 18.30 8.91
N ALA A 109 -8.08 17.65 9.31
CA ALA A 109 -9.32 18.30 9.74
C ALA A 109 -9.09 19.25 10.91
N ARG A 110 -8.38 18.80 11.95
CA ARG A 110 -8.00 19.63 13.11
C ARG A 110 -7.24 20.89 12.71
N ASN A 111 -6.34 20.80 11.72
CA ASN A 111 -5.54 21.95 11.28
C ASN A 111 -6.30 22.85 10.29
N LEU A 112 -7.33 22.33 9.62
CA LEU A 112 -8.24 23.09 8.76
C LEU A 112 -9.44 23.70 9.51
N GLY A 113 -9.61 23.38 10.80
CA GLY A 113 -10.69 23.92 11.65
C GLY A 113 -12.05 23.25 11.44
N VAL A 114 -12.06 22.00 10.94
CA VAL A 114 -13.23 21.13 10.79
C VAL A 114 -13.20 20.05 11.87
#